data_AF-A0A3B3BLL4-F1
#
_entry.id   AF-A0A3B3BLL4-F1
#
_cell.length_a   1.000
_cell.length_b   1.000
_cell.length_c   1.000
_cell.angle_alpha   90.00
_cell.angle_beta   90.00
_cell.angle_gamma   90.00
#
_symmetry.space_group_name_H-M   'P 1'
#
loop_
_entity.id
_entity.type
_entity.pdbx_description
1 polymer ?
#
loop_
_entity_poly.entity_id
_entity_poly.type
_entity_poly.pdbx_seq_one_letter_code
_entity_poly.pdbx_strand_id
1 'polypeptide(L)'
;MVRINHLLMSTSLVFTLLFCHLASAMVVHDFNQVEQCKNSLYMGTPPRGFTNPTLKKICQFYADKPRYVTLYDPHDRIPVYSAYTFKKTEGDRRVDYPWMYEPQLAEVDGNGNMLPFPTGYLHMKFEDSQAVLDDYSDVVLYERGHLNPDQHQSTPHDRAATYTLTNVVPQIRETDQGAPQQLLPRHRLRRDGGDHHGSRHPPQQPKARGDPRGHVVRLLLH
;
A
#
# COMPACT_ATOMS: atom_id res chain seq x y z
N MET A 1 -44.21 -12.26 41.63
CA MET A 1 -43.36 -11.06 41.78
C MET A 1 -41.98 -11.39 41.20
N VAL A 2 -41.77 -11.21 39.89
CA VAL A 2 -40.47 -11.41 39.24
C VAL A 2 -40.14 -10.10 38.54
N ARG A 3 -39.53 -9.17 39.30
CA ARG A 3 -38.89 -7.96 38.76
C ARG A 3 -37.39 -8.20 38.80
N ILE A 4 -36.91 -8.99 37.84
CA ILE A 4 -35.49 -9.28 37.67
C ILE A 4 -35.21 -9.11 36.17
N ASN A 5 -34.22 -8.26 35.85
CA ASN A 5 -33.50 -8.16 34.56
C ASN A 5 -33.86 -7.11 33.50
N HIS A 6 -34.57 -6.02 33.79
CA HIS A 6 -34.56 -4.89 32.84
C HIS A 6 -33.21 -4.13 32.83
N LEU A 7 -32.52 -4.01 33.98
CA LEU A 7 -31.20 -3.36 34.04
C LEU A 7 -30.09 -4.21 33.39
N LEU A 8 -30.10 -5.54 33.56
CA LEU A 8 -29.07 -6.44 33.02
C LEU A 8 -29.11 -6.57 31.49
N MET A 9 -30.30 -6.48 30.88
CA MET A 9 -30.45 -6.41 29.43
C MET A 9 -29.98 -5.07 28.86
N SER A 10 -30.24 -3.97 29.59
CA SER A 10 -29.79 -2.63 29.22
C SER A 10 -28.27 -2.49 29.25
N THR A 11 -27.59 -3.05 30.25
CA THR A 11 -26.12 -2.97 30.36
C THR A 11 -25.41 -3.80 29.28
N SER A 12 -26.00 -4.93 28.87
CA SER A 12 -25.46 -5.78 27.79
C SER A 12 -25.60 -5.11 26.41
N LEU A 13 -26.73 -4.44 26.16
CA LEU A 13 -26.96 -3.65 24.93
C LEU A 13 -26.04 -2.44 24.82
N VAL A 14 -25.69 -1.79 25.94
CA VAL A 14 -24.73 -0.66 25.94
C VAL A 14 -23.30 -1.16 25.69
N PHE A 15 -22.93 -2.37 26.15
CA PHE A 15 -21.62 -2.96 25.88
C PHE A 15 -21.47 -3.44 24.42
N THR A 16 -22.54 -3.91 23.79
CA THR A 16 -22.55 -4.25 22.36
C THR A 16 -22.61 -3.01 21.45
N LEU A 17 -23.23 -1.90 21.89
CA LEU A 17 -23.17 -0.60 21.21
C LEU A 17 -21.84 0.13 21.39
N LEU A 18 -21.03 -0.22 22.41
CA LEU A 18 -19.66 0.27 22.57
C LEU A 18 -18.65 -0.48 21.70
N PHE A 19 -19.04 -1.64 21.13
CA PHE A 19 -18.50 -2.15 19.87
C PHE A 19 -19.21 -1.46 18.71
N CYS A 20 -19.26 -0.13 18.75
CA CYS A 20 -19.36 0.62 17.52
C CYS A 20 -18.15 0.17 16.70
N HIS A 21 -18.41 -0.56 15.61
CA HIS A 21 -17.44 -0.75 14.55
C HIS A 21 -17.06 0.65 14.08
N LEU A 22 -16.11 1.28 14.79
CA LEU A 22 -15.29 2.33 14.22
C LEU A 22 -14.82 1.70 12.92
N ALA A 23 -15.29 2.24 11.80
CA ALA A 23 -14.66 2.01 10.51
C ALA A 23 -13.18 2.27 10.77
N SER A 24 -12.42 1.18 10.93
CA SER A 24 -11.07 1.29 11.43
C SER A 24 -10.30 1.85 10.25
N ALA A 25 -9.95 3.14 10.33
CA ALA A 25 -9.13 3.77 9.33
C ALA A 25 -7.84 2.97 9.25
N MET A 26 -7.59 2.34 8.11
CA MET A 26 -6.39 1.54 7.90
C MET A 26 -5.15 2.39 7.63
N VAL A 27 -5.30 3.72 7.63
CA VAL A 27 -4.21 4.66 7.84
C VAL A 27 -3.97 4.75 9.36
N VAL A 28 -2.90 4.13 9.81
CA VAL A 28 -2.56 3.99 11.22
C VAL A 28 -1.53 5.03 11.65
N HIS A 29 -1.50 5.41 12.93
CA HIS A 29 -0.39 6.17 13.48
C HIS A 29 0.84 5.27 13.68
N ASP A 30 0.63 3.99 13.98
CA ASP A 30 1.67 2.99 14.17
C ASP A 30 1.19 1.61 13.67
N PHE A 31 2.04 0.85 12.98
CA PHE A 31 1.69 -0.47 12.43
C PHE A 31 1.36 -1.51 13.52
N ASN A 32 1.64 -1.23 14.80
CA ASN A 32 1.23 -2.07 15.92
C ASN A 32 -0.25 -1.90 16.32
N GLN A 33 -0.94 -0.84 15.86
CA GLN A 33 -2.30 -0.53 16.28
C GLN A 33 -3.34 -1.53 15.75
N VAL A 34 -3.08 -2.11 14.58
CA VAL A 34 -3.96 -3.10 13.95
C VAL A 34 -3.31 -4.47 14.05
N GLU A 35 -4.08 -5.46 14.51
CA GLU A 35 -3.61 -6.83 14.63
C GLU A 35 -3.07 -7.34 13.29
N GLN A 36 -1.97 -8.07 13.33
CA GLN A 36 -1.30 -8.68 12.17
C GLN A 36 -0.74 -7.71 11.13
N CYS A 37 -1.03 -6.41 11.19
CA CYS A 37 -0.50 -5.41 10.26
C CYS A 37 1.04 -5.37 10.27
N LYS A 38 1.62 -5.33 11.47
CA LYS A 38 3.07 -5.38 11.66
C LYS A 38 3.72 -6.69 11.19
N ASN A 39 2.97 -7.76 10.96
CA ASN A 39 3.55 -9.06 10.58
C ASN A 39 4.24 -8.99 9.21
N SER A 40 3.94 -7.97 8.41
CA SER A 40 4.60 -7.72 7.13
C SER A 40 5.98 -7.09 7.29
N LEU A 41 6.29 -6.53 8.46
CA LEU A 41 7.58 -5.94 8.82
C LEU A 41 8.53 -6.99 9.40
N TYR A 42 9.81 -6.88 9.07
CA TYR A 42 10.84 -7.70 9.71
C TYR A 42 10.84 -7.46 11.22
N MET A 43 10.61 -8.51 12.01
CA MET A 43 10.50 -8.44 13.47
C MET A 43 9.46 -7.40 13.95
N GLY A 44 8.44 -7.12 13.14
CA GLY A 44 7.43 -6.10 13.46
C GLY A 44 7.96 -4.66 13.49
N THR A 45 9.16 -4.40 12.97
CA THR A 45 9.85 -3.10 13.11
C THR A 45 9.86 -2.33 11.78
N PRO A 46 9.30 -1.11 11.72
CA PRO A 46 9.34 -0.28 10.52
C PRO A 46 10.75 0.26 10.24
N PRO A 47 11.11 0.49 8.97
CA PRO A 47 12.31 1.23 8.60
C PRO A 47 12.42 2.58 9.34
N ARG A 48 13.63 2.91 9.81
CA ARG A 48 13.93 4.17 10.49
C ARG A 48 14.31 5.26 9.47
N GLY A 49 14.24 6.52 9.88
CA GLY A 49 14.64 7.68 9.07
C GLY A 49 13.48 8.43 8.42
N PHE A 50 12.26 7.90 8.49
CA PHE A 50 11.05 8.56 7.98
C PHE A 50 10.29 9.25 9.12
N THR A 51 10.63 10.50 9.40
CA THR A 51 10.04 11.29 10.50
C THR A 51 9.00 12.31 10.03
N ASN A 52 8.78 12.45 8.72
CA ASN A 52 7.82 13.41 8.19
C ASN A 52 6.39 13.02 8.62
N PRO A 53 5.69 13.85 9.42
CA PRO A 53 4.36 13.52 9.92
C PRO A 53 3.26 13.57 8.84
N THR A 54 3.54 14.12 7.65
CA THR A 54 2.59 14.13 6.54
C THR A 54 2.47 12.76 5.87
N LEU A 55 3.48 11.89 6.02
CA LEU A 55 3.48 10.55 5.48
C LEU A 55 2.41 9.69 6.16
N LYS A 56 1.73 8.87 5.36
CA LYS A 56 0.67 7.98 5.81
C LYS A 56 1.19 6.56 5.92
N LYS A 57 1.02 5.95 7.10
CA LYS A 57 1.29 4.52 7.31
C LYS A 57 0.01 3.77 7.00
N ILE A 58 -0.01 3.06 5.89
CA ILE A 58 -1.18 2.34 5.40
C ILE A 58 -1.01 0.87 5.74
N CYS A 59 -1.96 0.32 6.50
CA CYS A 59 -2.16 -1.10 6.59
C CYS A 59 -2.99 -1.57 5.40
N GLN A 60 -2.39 -2.32 4.49
CA GLN A 60 -3.05 -2.67 3.23
C GLN A 60 -4.03 -3.81 3.49
N PHE A 61 -5.33 -3.53 3.40
CA PHE A 61 -6.40 -4.48 3.69
C PHE A 61 -7.14 -4.88 2.42
N TYR A 62 -7.30 -6.18 2.23
CA TYR A 62 -8.09 -6.71 1.11
C TYR A 62 -8.85 -7.96 1.53
N ALA A 63 -10.16 -7.97 1.26
CA ALA A 63 -11.09 -9.00 1.72
C ALA A 63 -11.00 -9.19 3.24
N ASP A 64 -11.06 -8.07 3.96
CA ASP A 64 -11.06 -7.93 5.43
C ASP A 64 -9.84 -8.54 6.12
N LYS A 65 -8.72 -8.65 5.39
CA LYS A 65 -7.46 -9.18 5.92
C LYS A 65 -6.31 -8.22 5.66
N PRO A 66 -5.42 -8.02 6.65
CA PRO A 66 -4.16 -7.33 6.43
C PRO A 66 -3.27 -8.14 5.47
N ARG A 67 -2.68 -7.47 4.50
CA ARG A 67 -1.87 -8.09 3.43
C ARG A 67 -0.42 -7.69 3.51
N TYR A 68 -0.16 -6.39 3.56
CA TYR A 68 1.17 -5.78 3.67
C TYR A 68 1.06 -4.37 4.24
N VAL A 69 2.19 -3.67 4.36
CA VAL A 69 2.18 -2.27 4.78
C VAL A 69 2.87 -1.39 3.75
N THR A 70 2.39 -0.15 3.66
CA THR A 70 2.96 0.89 2.82
C THR A 70 3.20 2.13 3.67
N LEU A 71 4.36 2.77 3.51
CA LEU A 71 4.51 4.17 3.88
C LEU A 71 4.32 5.02 2.63
N TYR A 72 3.35 5.93 2.67
CA TYR A 72 2.85 6.65 1.51
C TYR A 72 3.02 8.16 1.68
N ASP A 73 3.46 8.83 0.62
CA ASP A 73 3.47 10.28 0.57
C ASP A 73 2.22 10.78 -0.19
N PRO A 74 1.24 11.38 0.50
CA PRO A 74 0.04 11.92 -0.15
C PRO A 74 0.33 13.20 -0.93
N HIS A 75 1.42 13.90 -0.67
CA HIS A 75 1.80 15.11 -1.40
C HIS A 75 2.30 14.76 -2.81
N ASP A 76 3.23 13.82 -2.88
CA ASP A 76 3.79 13.32 -4.13
C ASP A 76 2.95 12.20 -4.75
N ARG A 77 1.91 11.75 -4.04
CA ARG A 77 1.03 10.63 -4.38
C ARG A 77 1.79 9.33 -4.69
N ILE A 78 2.91 9.10 -4.02
CA ILE A 78 3.82 7.99 -4.29
C ILE A 78 4.13 7.20 -3.02
N PRO A 79 4.24 5.86 -3.08
CA PRO A 79 4.76 5.11 -1.94
C PRO A 79 6.25 5.34 -1.75
N VAL A 80 6.63 5.62 -0.51
CA VAL A 80 8.02 5.71 -0.06
C VAL A 80 8.60 4.31 0.09
N TYR A 81 7.83 3.38 0.68
CA TYR A 81 8.17 1.96 0.69
C TYR A 81 6.94 1.08 0.83
N SER A 82 7.07 -0.17 0.38
CA SER A 82 6.18 -1.27 0.79
C SER A 82 7.00 -2.34 1.52
N ALA A 83 6.44 -2.88 2.60
CA ALA A 83 7.02 -3.98 3.35
C ALA A 83 6.04 -5.14 3.43
N TYR A 84 6.52 -6.35 3.08
CA TYR A 84 5.69 -7.53 2.90
C TYR A 84 6.46 -8.81 3.23
N THR A 85 5.72 -9.89 3.51
CA THR A 85 6.30 -11.22 3.59
C THR A 85 6.33 -11.84 2.20
N PHE A 86 7.51 -12.22 1.74
CA PHE A 86 7.71 -13.02 0.53
C PHE A 86 7.05 -14.39 0.72
N LYS A 87 6.18 -14.75 -0.22
CA LYS A 87 5.54 -16.06 -0.31
C LYS A 87 5.89 -16.64 -1.66
N LYS A 88 6.50 -17.82 -1.69
CA LYS A 88 6.79 -18.52 -2.94
C LYS A 88 5.49 -18.72 -3.74
N THR A 89 5.45 -18.20 -4.96
CA THR A 89 4.32 -18.43 -5.87
C THR A 89 4.37 -19.85 -6.41
N GLU A 90 3.30 -20.61 -6.20
CA GLU A 90 3.10 -21.91 -6.84
C GLU A 90 2.29 -21.69 -8.13
N GLY A 91 2.98 -21.78 -9.27
CA GLY A 91 2.37 -21.71 -10.60
C GLY A 91 2.31 -20.31 -11.21
N ASP A 92 2.61 -20.25 -12.51
CA ASP A 92 2.58 -19.04 -13.32
C ASP A 92 1.19 -18.87 -13.93
N ARG A 93 0.26 -18.29 -13.15
CA ARG A 93 -1.01 -17.81 -13.68
C ARG A 93 -1.07 -16.32 -13.43
N ARG A 94 -0.76 -15.55 -14.48
CA ARG A 94 -1.15 -14.14 -14.57
C ARG A 94 -2.67 -14.08 -14.49
N VAL A 95 -3.17 -13.45 -13.44
CA VAL A 95 -4.58 -13.12 -13.29
C VAL A 95 -4.67 -11.62 -13.47
N ASP A 96 -5.57 -11.18 -14.33
CA ASP A 96 -5.83 -9.76 -14.51
C ASP A 96 -6.70 -9.28 -13.34
N TYR A 97 -6.11 -8.49 -12.45
CA TYR A 97 -6.79 -7.91 -11.31
C TYR A 97 -7.10 -6.44 -11.58
N PRO A 98 -8.29 -5.94 -11.19
CA PRO A 98 -8.59 -4.53 -11.33
C PRO A 98 -7.65 -3.71 -10.45
N TRP A 99 -7.27 -2.53 -10.94
CA TRP A 99 -6.57 -1.55 -10.12
C TRP A 99 -7.49 -1.02 -9.02
N MET A 100 -6.92 -0.87 -7.83
CA MET A 100 -7.63 -0.48 -6.62
C MET A 100 -7.10 0.82 -6.04
N TYR A 101 -7.99 1.53 -5.35
CA TYR A 101 -7.71 2.71 -4.55
C TYR A 101 -7.92 2.43 -3.07
N GLU A 102 -7.41 3.33 -2.25
CA GLU A 102 -7.49 3.33 -0.79
C GLU A 102 -8.59 4.32 -0.34
N PRO A 103 -9.82 3.87 -0.02
CA PRO A 103 -10.93 4.78 0.29
C PRO A 103 -10.64 5.65 1.53
N GLN A 104 -9.99 5.06 2.53
CA GLN A 104 -9.57 5.72 3.76
C GLN A 104 -8.47 6.79 3.58
N LEU A 105 -7.88 6.94 2.38
CA LEU A 105 -7.07 8.12 2.04
C LEU A 105 -7.91 9.31 1.57
N ALA A 106 -9.04 9.05 0.90
CA ALA A 106 -9.87 10.09 0.30
C ALA A 106 -11.01 10.57 1.20
N GLU A 107 -11.52 9.67 2.05
CA GLU A 107 -12.65 9.90 2.94
C GLU A 107 -12.27 9.52 4.37
N VAL A 108 -12.64 10.37 5.34
CA VAL A 108 -12.29 10.17 6.76
C VAL A 108 -12.92 8.90 7.33
N ASP A 109 -14.13 8.58 6.87
CA ASP A 109 -14.92 7.39 7.16
C ASP A 109 -14.84 6.33 6.04
N GLY A 110 -13.88 6.48 5.12
CA GLY A 110 -13.67 5.57 4.01
C GLY A 110 -13.41 4.14 4.48
N ASN A 111 -13.85 3.17 3.67
CA ASN A 111 -13.64 1.75 3.95
C ASN A 111 -12.13 1.45 4.13
N GLY A 112 -11.82 0.65 5.15
CA GLY A 112 -10.45 0.21 5.41
C GLY A 112 -9.91 -0.77 4.35
N ASN A 113 -10.79 -1.45 3.61
CA ASN A 113 -10.40 -2.30 2.48
C ASN A 113 -10.14 -1.46 1.24
N MET A 114 -9.08 -1.80 0.52
CA MET A 114 -8.87 -1.34 -0.86
C MET A 114 -10.03 -1.80 -1.75
N LEU A 115 -10.46 -0.93 -2.66
CA LEU A 115 -11.61 -1.16 -3.54
C LEU A 115 -11.21 -0.92 -5.00
N PRO A 116 -11.79 -1.65 -5.97
CA PRO A 116 -11.55 -1.38 -7.38
C PRO A 116 -11.99 0.04 -7.73
N PHE A 117 -11.22 0.71 -8.61
CA PHE A 117 -11.66 1.99 -9.16
C PHE A 117 -13.02 1.82 -9.83
N PRO A 118 -14.00 2.71 -9.55
CA PRO A 118 -15.32 2.59 -10.15
C PRO A 118 -15.25 2.76 -11.66
N THR A 119 -16.04 1.97 -12.38
CA THR A 119 -16.23 2.13 -13.82
C THR A 119 -17.19 3.28 -14.08
N GLY A 120 -16.66 4.46 -14.44
CA GLY A 120 -17.44 5.64 -14.80
C GLY A 120 -16.85 6.92 -14.21
N TYR A 121 -17.26 8.08 -14.74
CA TYR A 121 -16.81 9.39 -14.26
C TYR A 121 -17.56 9.75 -12.96
N LEU A 122 -17.21 9.09 -11.87
CA LEU A 122 -17.51 9.61 -10.54
C LEU A 122 -16.43 10.62 -10.23
N HIS A 123 -16.80 11.90 -10.14
CA HIS A 123 -15.91 12.94 -9.64
C HIS A 123 -15.64 12.66 -8.16
N MET A 124 -14.66 11.78 -7.94
CA MET A 124 -14.21 11.40 -6.61
C MET A 124 -12.98 12.25 -6.29
N LYS A 125 -12.92 12.78 -5.07
CA LYS A 125 -11.79 13.61 -4.59
C LYS A 125 -10.54 12.77 -4.29
N PHE A 126 -10.28 11.73 -5.09
CA PHE A 126 -9.10 10.88 -4.94
C PHE A 126 -7.83 11.65 -5.24
N GLU A 127 -7.90 12.55 -6.22
CA GLU A 127 -6.76 13.34 -6.66
C GLU A 127 -6.15 14.14 -5.49
N ASP A 128 -6.93 14.60 -4.51
CA ASP A 128 -6.34 15.39 -3.42
C ASP A 128 -5.45 14.58 -2.47
N SER A 129 -5.58 13.24 -2.45
CA SER A 129 -4.99 12.40 -1.41
C SER A 129 -4.18 11.21 -1.91
N GLN A 130 -4.40 10.75 -3.14
CA GLN A 130 -3.75 9.57 -3.70
C GLN A 130 -3.63 9.62 -5.22
N ALA A 131 -2.79 8.74 -5.77
CA ALA A 131 -2.65 8.61 -7.21
C ALA A 131 -3.93 8.04 -7.85
N VAL A 132 -4.21 8.49 -9.06
CA VAL A 132 -5.30 7.98 -9.92
C VAL A 132 -4.74 7.31 -11.17
N LEU A 133 -5.59 6.58 -11.91
CA LEU A 133 -5.16 5.89 -13.13
C LEU A 133 -4.55 6.83 -14.17
N ASP A 134 -5.08 8.06 -14.24
CA ASP A 134 -4.61 9.10 -15.17
C ASP A 134 -3.18 9.58 -14.87
N ASP A 135 -2.71 9.49 -13.62
CA ASP A 135 -1.33 9.80 -13.25
C ASP A 135 -0.31 8.84 -13.92
N TYR A 136 -0.78 7.67 -14.38
CA TYR A 136 -0.02 6.63 -15.06
C TYR A 136 -0.52 6.36 -16.48
N SER A 137 -1.09 7.38 -17.14
CA SER A 137 -1.63 7.28 -18.50
C SER A 137 -0.55 7.34 -19.59
N ASP A 138 0.63 7.91 -19.29
CA ASP A 138 1.78 7.96 -20.22
C ASP A 138 2.54 6.63 -20.25
N VAL A 139 1.87 5.63 -20.82
CA VAL A 139 2.38 4.24 -20.95
C VAL A 139 3.49 4.10 -21.98
N VAL A 140 3.80 5.17 -22.72
CA VAL A 140 4.91 5.21 -23.67
C VAL A 140 6.21 5.24 -22.88
N LEU A 141 6.31 6.14 -21.89
CA LEU A 141 7.54 6.38 -21.14
C LEU A 141 7.70 5.50 -19.89
N TYR A 142 6.58 5.15 -19.24
CA TYR A 142 6.62 4.48 -17.94
C TYR A 142 5.75 3.22 -17.88
N GLU A 143 6.16 2.31 -17.01
CA GLU A 143 5.35 1.22 -16.50
C GLU A 143 5.07 1.40 -15.01
N ARG A 144 4.05 0.69 -14.52
CA ARG A 144 3.65 0.65 -13.11
C ARG A 144 4.53 -0.33 -12.35
N GLY A 145 5.65 0.16 -11.81
CA GLY A 145 6.62 -0.63 -11.05
C GLY A 145 6.12 -0.95 -9.64
N HIS A 146 5.80 -2.22 -9.38
CA HIS A 146 5.31 -2.66 -8.08
C HIS A 146 6.40 -2.68 -7.01
N LEU A 147 6.14 -2.09 -5.84
CA LEU A 147 7.02 -2.22 -4.67
C LEU A 147 6.85 -3.57 -3.98
N ASN A 148 5.61 -4.07 -3.86
CA ASN A 148 5.28 -5.46 -3.54
C ASN A 148 4.76 -6.17 -4.81
N PRO A 149 5.60 -6.96 -5.52
CA PRO A 149 5.20 -7.68 -6.72
C PRO A 149 4.25 -8.84 -6.44
N ASP A 150 3.28 -9.08 -7.34
CA ASP A 150 2.36 -10.22 -7.24
C ASP A 150 3.09 -11.58 -7.34
N GLN A 151 4.23 -11.65 -8.03
CA GLN A 151 5.09 -12.84 -8.08
C GLN A 151 5.76 -13.17 -6.74
N HIS A 152 5.62 -12.32 -5.73
CA HIS A 152 6.05 -12.60 -4.36
C HIS A 152 4.88 -13.03 -3.45
N GLN A 153 3.70 -13.25 -4.04
CA GLN A 153 2.47 -13.62 -3.33
C GLN A 153 1.95 -14.99 -3.81
N SER A 154 1.39 -15.78 -2.90
CA SER A 154 0.97 -17.16 -3.19
C SER A 154 -0.51 -17.29 -3.51
N THR A 155 -1.39 -16.67 -2.72
CA THR A 155 -2.84 -16.80 -2.90
C THR A 155 -3.40 -15.78 -3.89
N PRO A 156 -4.52 -16.04 -4.58
CA PRO A 156 -5.16 -15.06 -5.45
C PRO A 156 -5.51 -13.75 -4.74
N HIS A 157 -5.95 -13.80 -3.48
CA HIS A 157 -6.24 -12.58 -2.73
C HIS A 157 -4.99 -11.79 -2.33
N ASP A 158 -3.88 -12.46 -2.01
CA ASP A 158 -2.63 -11.78 -1.72
C ASP A 158 -2.06 -11.12 -2.98
N ARG A 159 -2.19 -11.79 -4.14
CA ARG A 159 -1.80 -11.24 -5.45
C ARG A 159 -2.67 -10.04 -5.81
N ALA A 160 -3.99 -10.17 -5.73
CA ALA A 160 -4.93 -9.08 -5.99
C ALA A 160 -4.57 -7.83 -5.17
N ALA A 161 -4.26 -8.00 -3.88
CA ALA A 161 -3.94 -6.89 -2.99
C ALA A 161 -2.73 -6.05 -3.42
N THR A 162 -1.86 -6.56 -4.29
CA THR A 162 -0.72 -5.80 -4.81
C THR A 162 -1.08 -4.77 -5.87
N TYR A 163 -2.29 -4.84 -6.46
CA TYR A 163 -2.77 -3.98 -7.54
C TYR A 163 -3.40 -2.68 -7.01
N THR A 164 -2.70 -1.99 -6.13
CA THR A 164 -3.07 -0.65 -5.64
C THR A 164 -2.08 0.40 -6.16
N LEU A 165 -2.54 1.61 -6.45
CA LEU A 165 -1.62 2.70 -6.84
C LEU A 165 -0.75 3.18 -5.67
N THR A 166 -1.15 2.89 -4.43
CA THR A 166 -0.31 3.06 -3.23
C THR A 166 0.80 2.02 -3.12
N ASN A 167 0.91 1.07 -4.05
CA ASN A 167 2.00 0.08 -4.11
C ASN A 167 2.85 0.20 -5.38
N VAL A 168 2.65 1.26 -6.16
CA VAL A 168 3.28 1.44 -7.47
C VAL A 168 4.10 2.72 -7.53
N VAL A 169 5.23 2.65 -8.22
CA VAL A 169 6.03 3.80 -8.63
C VAL A 169 6.16 3.84 -10.16
N PRO A 170 6.30 5.00 -10.79
CA PRO A 170 6.61 5.08 -12.22
C PRO A 170 8.00 4.52 -12.46
N GLN A 171 8.10 3.54 -13.35
CA GLN A 171 9.36 2.90 -13.74
C GLN A 171 9.60 3.16 -15.23
N ILE A 172 10.73 3.78 -15.57
CA ILE A 172 11.09 4.04 -16.98
C ILE A 172 11.28 2.72 -17.71
N ARG A 173 10.74 2.61 -18.92
CA ARG A 173 10.90 1.41 -19.75
C ARG A 173 12.33 1.31 -20.26
N GLU A 174 12.96 0.16 -20.09
CA GLU A 174 14.39 -0.07 -20.43
C GLU A 174 14.71 0.11 -21.93
N THR A 175 13.71 0.16 -22.80
CA THR A 175 13.87 0.43 -24.25
C THR A 175 14.21 1.89 -24.57
N ASP A 176 14.03 2.82 -23.63
CA ASP A 176 14.28 4.26 -23.83
C ASP A 176 15.63 4.71 -23.25
N GLN A 177 16.72 3.97 -23.54
CA GLN A 177 18.09 4.27 -23.09
C GLN A 177 18.64 5.64 -23.57
N GLY A 178 17.84 6.45 -24.27
CA GLY A 178 18.16 7.80 -24.72
C GLY A 178 17.24 8.90 -24.19
N ALA A 179 16.25 8.59 -23.35
CA ALA A 179 15.37 9.61 -22.78
C ALA A 179 16.08 10.36 -21.62
N PRO A 180 16.09 11.71 -21.61
CA PRO A 180 16.71 12.46 -20.53
C PRO A 180 16.09 12.08 -19.17
N GLN A 181 16.95 11.89 -18.15
CA GLN A 181 16.60 11.55 -16.75
C GLN A 181 15.73 12.61 -16.03
N GLN A 182 15.12 13.56 -16.75
CA GLN A 182 14.46 14.75 -16.20
C GLN A 182 12.93 14.75 -16.28
N LEU A 183 12.29 13.66 -16.68
CA LEU A 183 10.83 13.60 -16.64
C LEU A 183 10.40 12.63 -15.53
N LEU A 184 10.32 13.18 -14.32
CA LEU A 184 9.54 12.60 -13.22
C LEU A 184 8.07 12.99 -13.45
N PRO A 185 7.07 12.29 -12.85
CA PRO A 185 5.67 12.66 -12.97
C PRO A 185 5.50 14.16 -12.80
N ARG A 186 4.61 14.79 -13.58
CA ARG A 186 4.43 16.25 -13.72
C ARG A 186 4.48 17.05 -12.40
N HIS A 187 4.21 16.43 -11.26
CA HIS A 187 4.32 16.99 -9.92
C HIS A 187 5.76 17.33 -9.46
N ARG A 188 6.81 16.68 -9.98
CA ARG A 188 8.21 16.91 -9.55
C ARG A 188 8.94 18.05 -10.27
N LEU A 189 8.35 18.65 -11.30
CA LEU A 189 8.98 19.74 -12.08
C LEU A 189 9.19 21.07 -11.32
N ARG A 190 8.89 21.14 -10.02
CA ARG A 190 9.08 22.36 -9.22
C ARG A 190 10.31 22.39 -8.32
N ARG A 191 11.07 21.31 -8.14
CA ARG A 191 12.23 21.33 -7.23
C ARG A 191 13.40 20.50 -7.74
N ASP A 192 14.43 21.26 -8.09
CA ASP A 192 15.86 20.99 -7.94
C ASP A 192 16.59 20.12 -8.96
N GLY A 193 17.58 20.77 -9.58
CA GLY A 193 18.71 20.14 -10.23
C GLY A 193 19.77 19.79 -9.19
N GLY A 194 20.30 18.58 -9.28
CA GLY A 194 21.43 18.10 -8.51
C GLY A 194 21.93 16.80 -9.12
N ASP A 195 23.04 16.90 -9.83
CA ASP A 195 23.69 15.82 -10.57
C ASP A 195 24.55 14.98 -9.63
N HIS A 196 24.29 13.67 -9.49
CA HIS A 196 25.23 12.72 -8.92
C HIS A 196 25.14 11.35 -9.60
N HIS A 197 26.22 11.00 -10.30
CA HIS A 197 26.46 9.74 -11.00
C HIS A 197 26.82 8.63 -9.99
N GLY A 198 26.07 7.52 -10.00
CA GLY A 198 26.35 6.33 -9.19
C GLY A 198 26.04 5.04 -9.93
N SER A 199 27.07 4.26 -10.25
CA SER A 199 26.98 2.98 -10.97
C SER A 199 26.23 1.92 -10.16
N ARG A 200 25.28 1.22 -10.79
CA ARG A 200 24.52 0.10 -10.21
C ARG A 200 25.22 -1.23 -10.48
N HIS A 201 25.54 -1.97 -9.43
CA HIS A 201 25.63 -3.43 -9.48
C HIS A 201 24.27 -4.03 -9.06
N PRO A 202 23.82 -5.13 -9.69
CA PRO A 202 22.60 -5.81 -9.26
C PRO A 202 22.81 -6.43 -7.87
N PRO A 203 21.80 -6.36 -6.97
CA PRO A 203 21.91 -6.98 -5.65
C PRO A 203 21.98 -8.50 -5.80
N GLN A 204 23.07 -9.09 -5.29
CA GLN A 204 23.19 -10.53 -5.15
C GLN A 204 22.17 -11.05 -4.14
N GLN A 205 21.38 -12.04 -4.55
CA GLN A 205 20.44 -12.74 -3.67
C GLN A 205 21.19 -13.52 -2.59
N PRO A 206 20.82 -13.39 -1.30
CA PRO A 206 21.37 -14.25 -0.27
C PRO A 206 20.78 -15.66 -0.39
N LYS A 207 21.64 -16.67 -0.53
CA LYS A 207 21.30 -18.07 -0.29
C LYS A 207 21.09 -18.27 1.22
N ALA A 208 19.87 -18.56 1.65
CA ALA A 208 19.60 -19.04 3.01
C ALA A 208 18.74 -20.31 2.96
N ARG A 209 19.21 -21.33 3.69
CA ARG A 209 18.51 -22.59 3.97
C ARG A 209 17.81 -22.40 5.32
N GLY A 210 16.48 -22.25 5.30
CA GLY A 210 15.62 -21.98 6.47
C GLY A 210 14.43 -21.10 6.05
N ASP A 211 13.21 -21.43 6.52
CA ASP A 211 11.87 -20.86 6.19
C ASP A 211 11.74 -20.20 4.78
N PRO A 212 10.95 -20.76 3.84
CA PRO A 212 10.74 -20.15 2.53
C PRO A 212 10.09 -18.74 2.58
N ARG A 213 9.67 -18.25 3.75
CA ARG A 213 9.14 -16.90 3.96
C ARG A 213 10.22 -15.95 4.49
N GLY A 214 10.51 -14.91 3.71
CA GLY A 214 11.37 -13.79 4.12
C GLY A 214 10.56 -12.49 4.23
N HIS A 215 11.02 -11.53 5.03
CA HIS A 215 10.46 -10.16 5.00
C HIS A 215 11.23 -9.32 4.01
N VAL A 216 10.53 -8.57 3.16
CA VAL A 216 11.12 -7.69 2.15
C VAL A 216 10.61 -6.28 2.37
N VAL A 217 11.52 -5.31 2.30
CA VAL A 217 11.19 -3.89 2.23
C VAL A 217 11.74 -3.37 0.91
N ARG A 218 10.87 -2.84 0.05
CA ARG A 218 11.29 -2.19 -1.19
C ARG A 218 11.07 -0.70 -1.06
N LEU A 219 12.18 0.04 -1.09
CA LEU A 219 12.22 1.48 -0.91
C LEU A 219 12.28 2.18 -2.27
N LEU A 220 11.55 3.29 -2.41
CA LEU A 220 11.83 4.25 -3.46
C LEU A 220 13.05 5.08 -3.03
N LEU A 221 14.15 4.94 -3.77
CA LEU A 221 15.32 5.81 -3.60
C LEU A 221 15.02 7.13 -4.35
N HIS A 222 15.02 8.23 -3.61
CA HIS A 222 14.91 9.59 -4.15
C HIS A 222 16.25 10.06 -4.71
#